data_AF-A0A6N2JPS5-F1
#
_entry.id   AF-A0A6N2JPS5-F1
#
_cell.length_a   1.000
_cell.length_b   1.000
_cell.length_c   1.000
_cell.angle_alpha   90.00
_cell.angle_beta   90.00
_cell.angle_gamma   90.00
#
_symmetry.space_group_name_H-M   'P 1'
#
loop_
_entity.id
_entity.type
_entity.pdbx_description
1 polymer ?
#
loop_
_entity_poly.entity_id
_entity_poly.type
_entity_poly.pdbx_seq_one_letter_code
_entity_poly.pdbx_strand_id
1 'polypeptide(L)'
;MKRFLFALLFLFFPLASLNLNYPSISLALDYQFVNETSWKVGSYENGVKSEAEPVPWVFRSNKTVNAGNLWRGIWKEEIGNRINVVIPSQDEFEVNFLNANEFIVFKNGEPYRWGRRQ
;
A
#
# COMPACT_ATOMS: atom_id res chain seq x y z
N MET A 1 28.53 20.76 71.37
CA MET A 1 28.77 20.48 69.94
C MET A 1 28.31 19.06 69.63
N LYS A 2 27.13 18.89 69.01
CA LYS A 2 26.57 17.59 68.62
C LYS A 2 26.47 17.55 67.10
N ARG A 3 27.05 16.52 66.49
CA ARG A 3 27.10 16.29 65.03
C ARG A 3 25.74 15.75 64.56
N PHE A 4 25.14 16.39 63.56
CA PHE A 4 23.96 15.85 62.87
C PHE A 4 24.43 14.91 61.76
N LEU A 5 23.99 13.65 61.83
CA LEU A 5 24.16 12.65 60.79
C LEU A 5 22.88 12.66 59.94
N PHE A 6 22.95 13.11 58.69
CA PHE A 6 21.85 12.94 57.73
C PHE A 6 22.01 11.59 57.03
N ALA A 7 21.10 10.66 57.28
CA ALA A 7 20.96 9.43 56.51
C ALA A 7 20.08 9.71 55.29
N LEU A 8 20.68 9.63 54.10
CA LEU A 8 20.00 9.77 52.81
C LEU A 8 19.42 8.40 52.41
N LEU A 9 18.11 8.24 52.55
CA LEU A 9 17.41 7.01 52.15
C LEU A 9 17.14 7.06 50.64
N PHE A 10 17.90 6.31 49.84
CA PHE A 10 17.60 6.11 48.42
C PHE A 10 16.42 5.14 48.28
N LEU A 11 15.25 5.66 47.89
CA LEU A 11 14.14 4.83 47.44
C LEU A 11 14.43 4.37 45.99
N PHE A 12 14.79 3.09 45.86
CA PHE A 12 14.79 2.38 44.57
C PHE A 12 13.34 2.26 44.08
N PHE A 13 12.96 3.05 43.09
CA PHE A 13 11.77 2.77 42.29
C PHE A 13 12.17 1.76 41.19
N PRO A 14 11.59 0.55 41.15
CA PRO A 14 11.74 -0.30 39.97
C PRO A 14 11.05 0.40 38.80
N LEU A 15 11.81 0.72 37.73
CA LEU A 15 11.23 1.08 36.45
C LEU A 15 10.40 -0.13 35.99
N ALA A 16 9.08 -0.05 36.15
CA ALA A 16 8.17 -0.90 35.42
C ALA A 16 8.38 -0.56 33.94
N SER A 17 9.00 -1.46 33.19
CA SER A 17 9.06 -1.40 31.74
C SER A 17 7.61 -1.39 31.23
N LEU A 18 7.13 -0.22 30.83
CA LEU A 18 5.88 -0.10 30.09
C LEU A 18 6.07 -0.87 28.78
N ASN A 19 5.56 -2.09 28.76
CA ASN A 19 5.42 -2.88 27.55
C ASN A 19 4.33 -2.19 26.72
N LEU A 20 4.73 -1.16 25.97
CA LEU A 20 3.89 -0.51 24.99
C LEU A 20 3.64 -1.56 23.90
N ASN A 21 2.58 -2.32 24.09
CA ASN A 21 2.00 -3.16 23.07
C ASN A 21 1.44 -2.19 22.01
N TYR A 22 2.31 -1.71 21.12
CA TYR A 22 1.87 -1.00 19.94
C TYR A 22 1.02 -2.00 19.16
N PRO A 23 -0.28 -1.75 18.95
CA PRO A 23 -1.01 -2.55 17.99
C PRO A 23 -0.28 -2.35 16.66
N SER A 24 0.27 -3.44 16.13
CA SER A 24 0.74 -3.48 14.75
C SER A 24 -0.49 -3.15 13.91
N ILE A 25 -0.65 -1.89 13.50
CA ILE A 25 -1.62 -1.54 12.47
C ILE A 25 -1.06 -2.15 11.20
N SER A 26 -1.34 -3.45 11.01
CA SER A 26 -1.37 -4.03 9.69
C SER A 26 -2.45 -3.23 8.97
N LEU A 27 -2.04 -2.21 8.21
CA LEU A 27 -2.89 -1.54 7.25
C LEU A 27 -3.19 -2.59 6.18
N ALA A 28 -4.07 -3.54 6.49
CA ALA A 28 -4.62 -4.43 5.49
C ALA A 28 -5.15 -3.55 4.37
N LEU A 29 -4.84 -3.90 3.12
CA LEU A 29 -5.44 -3.24 1.98
C LEU A 29 -6.95 -3.27 2.22
N ASP A 30 -7.60 -2.11 2.27
CA ASP A 30 -9.06 -2.15 2.28
C ASP A 30 -9.47 -2.72 0.93
N TYR A 31 -9.92 -3.98 0.95
CA TYR A 31 -10.32 -4.74 -0.22
C TYR A 31 -11.37 -3.99 -1.05
N GLN A 32 -12.05 -3.00 -0.46
CA GLN A 32 -12.96 -2.08 -1.14
C GLN A 32 -12.30 -1.23 -2.23
N PHE A 33 -10.97 -1.02 -2.19
CA PHE A 33 -10.25 -0.25 -3.22
C PHE A 33 -9.93 -1.05 -4.47
N VAL A 34 -9.91 -2.39 -4.41
CA VAL A 34 -9.47 -3.23 -5.54
C VAL A 34 -10.61 -4.09 -6.06
N ASN A 35 -11.40 -4.70 -5.19
CA ASN A 35 -12.41 -5.66 -5.62
C ASN A 35 -13.57 -5.00 -6.36
N GLU A 36 -13.92 -5.57 -7.52
CA GLU A 36 -15.03 -5.13 -8.36
C GLU A 36 -14.93 -3.64 -8.74
N THR A 37 -13.72 -3.22 -9.11
CA THR A 37 -13.43 -1.84 -9.50
C THR A 37 -13.05 -1.75 -10.97
N SER A 38 -13.39 -0.61 -11.59
CA SER A 38 -13.02 -0.28 -12.96
C SER A 38 -12.28 1.05 -12.99
N TRP A 39 -11.24 1.13 -13.82
CA TRP A 39 -10.30 2.24 -13.82
C TRP A 39 -10.00 2.68 -15.24
N LYS A 40 -10.06 3.99 -15.49
CA LYS A 40 -9.44 4.60 -16.67
C LYS A 40 -7.95 4.67 -16.43
N VAL A 41 -7.14 4.14 -17.36
CA VAL A 41 -5.69 4.03 -17.20
C VAL A 41 -4.98 4.77 -18.32
N GLY A 42 -3.99 5.60 -17.97
CA GLY A 42 -3.13 6.31 -18.93
C GLY A 42 -1.65 6.06 -18.65
N SER A 43 -0.80 6.49 -19.58
CA SER A 43 0.66 6.48 -19.41
C SER A 43 1.11 7.48 -18.35
N TYR A 44 2.16 7.12 -17.62
CA TYR A 44 2.83 8.00 -16.69
C TYR A 44 4.31 8.05 -17.06
N GLU A 45 4.77 9.21 -17.53
CA GLU A 45 6.13 9.39 -18.03
C GLU A 45 6.70 10.70 -17.49
N ASN A 46 7.90 10.65 -16.89
CA ASN A 46 8.60 11.83 -16.37
C ASN A 46 7.75 12.71 -15.42
N GLY A 47 6.89 12.09 -14.60
CA GLY A 47 6.01 12.81 -13.68
C GLY A 47 4.71 13.35 -14.30
N VAL A 48 4.47 13.08 -15.59
CA VAL A 48 3.31 13.59 -16.33
C VAL A 48 2.32 12.46 -16.59
N LYS A 49 1.05 12.69 -16.25
CA LYS A 49 -0.09 11.82 -16.56
C LYS A 49 -0.59 12.13 -17.98
N SER A 50 -0.59 11.14 -18.88
CA SER A 50 -1.22 11.26 -20.19
C SER A 50 -2.75 11.25 -20.08
N GLU A 51 -3.45 11.48 -21.20
CA GLU A 51 -4.87 11.13 -21.28
C GLU A 51 -5.06 9.62 -21.03
N ALA A 52 -6.20 9.27 -20.41
CA ALA A 52 -6.51 7.89 -20.13
C ALA A 52 -6.98 7.16 -21.41
N GLU A 53 -6.50 5.94 -21.59
CA GLU A 53 -6.91 5.05 -22.68
C GLU A 53 -8.39 4.65 -22.54
N PRO A 54 -9.08 4.37 -23.66
CA PRO A 54 -10.51 4.06 -23.66
C PRO A 54 -10.85 2.71 -23.02
N VAL A 55 -9.89 1.77 -22.96
CA VAL A 55 -10.11 0.43 -22.41
C VAL A 55 -9.78 0.43 -20.92
N PRO A 56 -10.77 0.24 -20.04
CA PRO A 56 -10.52 0.29 -18.61
C PRO A 56 -9.85 -0.98 -18.10
N TRP A 57 -9.13 -0.84 -16.98
CA TRP A 57 -8.66 -1.97 -16.20
C TRP A 57 -9.73 -2.34 -15.19
N VAL A 58 -10.07 -3.63 -15.12
CA VAL A 58 -11.12 -4.15 -14.24
C VAL A 58 -10.50 -5.16 -13.28
N PHE A 59 -10.55 -4.86 -11.99
CA PHE A 59 -10.08 -5.72 -10.91
C PHE A 59 -11.28 -6.44 -10.28
N ARG A 60 -11.18 -7.77 -10.17
CA ARG A 60 -12.25 -8.65 -9.67
C ARG A 60 -11.88 -9.23 -8.32
N SER A 61 -12.91 -9.54 -7.53
CA SER A 61 -12.79 -10.20 -6.21
C SER A 61 -12.10 -11.57 -6.25
N ASN A 62 -12.19 -12.28 -7.38
CA ASN A 62 -11.53 -13.57 -7.61
C ASN A 62 -10.03 -13.45 -7.96
N LYS A 63 -9.39 -12.32 -7.65
CA LYS A 63 -7.97 -12.03 -7.92
C LYS A 63 -7.60 -11.93 -9.41
N THR A 64 -8.58 -11.83 -10.31
CA THR A 64 -8.31 -11.55 -11.73
C THR A 64 -8.33 -10.06 -12.03
N VAL A 65 -7.52 -9.66 -13.00
CA VAL A 65 -7.52 -8.31 -13.57
C VAL A 65 -7.42 -8.40 -15.09
N ASN A 66 -8.07 -7.49 -15.81
CA ASN A 66 -8.01 -7.43 -17.27
C ASN A 66 -8.10 -5.99 -17.77
N ALA A 67 -7.52 -5.75 -18.95
CA ALA A 67 -7.75 -4.53 -19.73
C ALA A 67 -8.55 -4.90 -20.98
N GLY A 68 -9.84 -5.17 -20.80
CA GLY A 68 -10.73 -5.62 -21.86
C GLY A 68 -10.20 -6.88 -22.56
N ASN A 69 -9.95 -6.79 -23.86
CA ASN A 69 -9.38 -7.89 -24.67
C ASN A 69 -7.87 -7.77 -24.89
N LEU A 70 -7.21 -6.75 -24.35
CA LEU A 70 -5.79 -6.49 -24.58
C LEU A 70 -4.90 -7.46 -23.79
N TRP A 71 -5.22 -7.65 -22.51
CA TRP A 71 -4.50 -8.57 -21.64
C TRP A 71 -5.35 -9.00 -20.45
N ARG A 72 -4.93 -10.12 -19.84
CA ARG A 72 -5.50 -10.67 -18.60
C ARG A 72 -4.37 -11.07 -17.67
N GLY A 73 -4.54 -10.78 -16.40
CA GLY A 73 -3.57 -11.06 -15.35
C GLY A 73 -4.23 -11.49 -14.05
N ILE A 74 -3.37 -11.78 -13.09
CA ILE A 74 -3.73 -12.11 -11.71
C ILE A 74 -3.13 -11.05 -10.82
N TRP A 75 -3.89 -10.58 -9.84
CA TRP A 75 -3.38 -9.66 -8.84
C TRP A 75 -3.29 -10.32 -7.48
N LYS A 76 -2.25 -9.96 -6.72
CA LYS A 76 -2.01 -10.43 -5.37
C LYS A 76 -1.79 -9.24 -4.45
N GLU A 77 -2.40 -9.28 -3.28
CA GLU A 77 -2.16 -8.28 -2.23
C GLU A 77 -0.72 -8.39 -1.72
N GLU A 78 -0.08 -7.24 -1.52
CA GLU A 78 1.19 -7.14 -0.84
C GLU A 78 1.01 -6.49 0.54
N ILE A 79 1.75 -5.42 0.82
CA ILE A 79 1.73 -4.72 2.10
C ILE A 79 1.03 -3.38 1.90
N GLY A 80 0.09 -3.05 2.79
CA GLY A 80 -0.53 -1.73 2.78
C GLY A 80 -1.48 -1.55 1.60
N ASN A 81 -1.23 -0.49 0.83
CA ASN A 81 -2.03 -0.07 -0.32
C ASN A 81 -1.50 -0.60 -1.67
N ARG A 82 -0.68 -1.66 -1.63
CA ARG A 82 0.02 -2.20 -2.79
C ARG A 82 -0.48 -3.57 -3.19
N ILE A 83 -0.54 -3.79 -4.48
CA ILE A 83 -0.74 -5.10 -5.08
C ILE A 83 0.32 -5.35 -6.14
N ASN A 84 0.61 -6.61 -6.38
CA ASN A 84 1.37 -7.06 -7.53
C ASN A 84 0.40 -7.59 -8.59
N VAL A 85 0.64 -7.28 -9.86
CA VAL A 85 -0.10 -7.81 -11.00
C VAL A 85 0.86 -8.57 -11.91
N VAL A 86 0.52 -9.83 -12.16
CA VAL A 86 1.26 -10.70 -13.09
C VAL A 86 0.41 -10.96 -14.32
N ILE A 87 0.95 -10.64 -15.49
CA ILE A 87 0.41 -11.03 -16.79
C ILE A 87 1.22 -12.23 -17.28
N PRO A 88 0.66 -13.46 -17.29
CA PRO A 88 1.39 -14.66 -17.61
C PRO A 88 2.18 -14.55 -18.92
N SER A 89 3.48 -14.87 -18.87
CA SER A 89 4.40 -14.87 -20.01
C SER A 89 4.61 -13.50 -20.69
N GLN A 90 4.18 -12.40 -20.08
CA GLN A 90 4.36 -11.06 -20.64
C GLN A 90 5.03 -10.09 -19.68
N ASP A 91 4.48 -9.93 -18.48
CA ASP A 91 4.86 -8.79 -17.64
C ASP A 91 4.49 -8.95 -16.17
N GLU A 92 5.13 -8.15 -15.34
CA GLU A 92 4.81 -7.99 -13.92
C GLU A 92 4.97 -6.52 -13.52
N PHE A 93 4.02 -6.01 -12.73
CA PHE A 93 4.07 -4.64 -12.23
C PHE A 93 3.40 -4.50 -10.86
N GLU A 94 3.88 -3.53 -10.09
CA GLU A 94 3.30 -3.13 -8.81
C GLU A 94 2.22 -2.06 -9.07
N VAL A 95 1.09 -2.13 -8.37
CA VAL A 95 0.07 -1.09 -8.36
C VAL A 95 -0.06 -0.57 -6.94
N ASN A 96 0.14 0.73 -6.78
CA ASN A 96 0.07 1.44 -5.51
C ASN A 96 -1.15 2.37 -5.50
N PHE A 97 -2.16 2.02 -4.69
CA PHE A 97 -3.41 2.77 -4.57
C PHE A 97 -3.20 3.98 -3.66
N LEU A 98 -3.15 5.18 -4.24
CA LEU A 98 -2.93 6.42 -3.50
C LEU A 98 -4.13 6.76 -2.62
N ASN A 99 -5.34 6.49 -3.11
CA ASN A 99 -6.61 6.66 -2.43
C ASN A 99 -7.70 5.85 -3.13
N ALA A 100 -8.95 6.01 -2.70
CA ALA A 100 -10.11 5.28 -3.25
C ALA A 100 -10.36 5.50 -4.75
N ASN A 101 -9.78 6.55 -5.33
CA ASN A 101 -10.07 7.05 -6.67
C ASN A 101 -8.83 7.10 -7.58
N GLU A 102 -7.62 6.86 -7.08
CA GLU A 102 -6.40 6.93 -7.86
C GLU A 102 -5.35 5.87 -7.48
N PHE A 103 -4.61 5.38 -8.47
CA PHE A 103 -3.40 4.58 -8.29
C PHE A 103 -2.28 4.97 -9.25
N ILE A 104 -1.06 4.55 -8.94
CA ILE A 104 0.09 4.56 -9.85
C ILE A 104 0.59 3.13 -10.02
N VAL A 105 0.98 2.78 -11.25
CA VAL A 105 1.59 1.50 -11.60
C VAL A 105 3.08 1.72 -11.77
N PHE A 106 3.88 0.83 -11.18
CA PHE A 106 5.32 0.82 -11.26
C PHE A 106 5.79 -0.43 -11.99
N LYS A 107 6.71 -0.25 -12.93
CA LYS A 107 7.38 -1.33 -13.64
C LYS A 107 8.89 -1.15 -13.47
N ASN A 108 9.57 -2.17 -12.97
CA ASN A 108 11.00 -2.12 -12.63
C ASN A 108 11.37 -0.96 -11.69
N GLY A 109 10.47 -0.62 -10.74
CA GLY A 109 10.66 0.47 -9.78
C GLY A 109 10.31 1.86 -10.29
N GLU A 110 10.01 2.02 -11.58
CA GLU A 110 9.69 3.32 -12.19
C GLU A 110 8.18 3.46 -12.44
N PRO A 111 7.58 4.65 -12.20
CA PRO A 111 6.21 4.93 -12.60
C PRO A 111 6.01 4.71 -14.11
N TYR A 112 4.98 3.94 -14.46
CA TYR A 112 4.70 3.51 -15.83
C TYR A 112 3.27 3.87 -16.28
N ARG A 113 2.28 3.71 -15.40
CA ARG A 113 0.88 4.07 -15.68
C ARG A 113 0.25 4.77 -14.47
N TRP A 114 -0.87 5.44 -14.71
CA TRP A 114 -1.75 5.93 -13.66
C TRP A 114 -3.18 5.46 -13.91
N GLY A 115 -3.95 5.29 -12.83
CA GLY A 115 -5.35 4.93 -12.90
C GLY A 115 -6.23 5.93 -12.15
N ARG A 116 -7.43 6.18 -12.68
CA ARG A 116 -8.52 6.86 -11.98
C ARG A 116 -9.80 6.05 -12.04
N ARG A 117 -10.47 5.92 -10.90
CA ARG A 117 -11.69 5.11 -10.76
C ARG A 117 -12.81 5.65 -11.65
N GLN A 118 -13.61 4.74 -12.20
CA GLN A 118 -14.85 5.01 -12.93
C GLN A 118 -16.05 5.05 -12.00
#